data_AF-A0A1Q7NYS6-F1
#
_entry.id   AF-A0A1Q7NYS6-F1
#
_cell.length_a   1.000
_cell.length_b   1.000
_cell.length_c   1.000
_cell.angle_alpha   90.00
_cell.angle_beta   90.00
_cell.angle_gamma   90.00
#
_symmetry.space_group_name_H-M   'P 1'
#
loop_
_entity.id
_entity.type
_entity.pdbx_description
1 polymer ?
#
loop_
_entity_poly.entity_id
_entity_poly.type
_entity_poly.pdbx_seq_one_letter_code
_entity_poly.pdbx_strand_id
1 'polypeptide(L)' 'MAKVGTAAGLIATTAFQGLAVRQLSARGVAGLPLLVIEHPLGGERPESVARRAQQAVEQLASLLGPA' A
#
# COMPACT_ATOMS: atom_id res chain seq x y z
N MET A 1 -8.09 -14.27 6.65
CA MET A 1 -6.87 -14.99 7.05
C MET A 1 -6.11 -15.30 5.78
N ALA A 2 -4.92 -14.74 5.56
CA ALA A 2 -4.12 -15.09 4.39
C ALA A 2 -3.71 -16.57 4.52
N LYS A 3 -3.86 -17.34 3.44
CA LYS A 3 -3.40 -18.73 3.40
C LYS A 3 -1.88 -18.73 3.45
N VAL A 4 -1.29 -19.63 4.25
CA VAL A 4 0.17 -19.83 4.29
C VAL A 4 0.69 -19.97 2.85
N GLY A 5 1.67 -19.11 2.49
CA GLY A 5 2.25 -19.04 1.14
C GLY A 5 1.65 -17.99 0.19
N THR A 6 0.56 -17.30 0.55
CA THR A 6 0.02 -16.18 -0.26
C THR A 6 0.64 -14.85 0.19
N ALA A 7 1.28 -14.14 -0.73
CA ALA A 7 1.76 -12.78 -0.46
C ALA A 7 0.59 -11.87 -0.05
N ALA A 8 0.74 -11.16 1.06
CA ALA A 8 -0.28 -10.27 1.59
C ALA A 8 0.36 -8.95 2.02
N GLY A 9 -0.40 -7.87 1.94
CA GLY A 9 0.02 -6.53 2.33
C GLY A 9 -1.19 -5.64 2.53
N LEU A 10 -0.94 -4.39 2.92
CA LEU A 10 -1.98 -3.39 3.09
C LEU A 10 -1.70 -2.19 2.20
N ILE A 11 -2.76 -1.63 1.61
CA ILE A 11 -2.71 -0.39 0.85
C ILE A 11 -3.45 0.67 1.65
N ALA A 12 -2.84 1.84 1.80
CA ALA A 12 -3.44 3.00 2.44
C ALA A 12 -3.16 4.26 1.62
N THR A 13 -3.85 5.35 1.93
CA THR A 13 -3.43 6.68 1.48
C THR A 13 -2.67 7.40 2.59
N THR A 14 -1.94 8.45 2.24
CA THR A 14 -1.20 9.28 3.22
C THR A 14 -2.11 9.78 4.34
N ALA A 15 -3.40 10.04 4.06
CA ALA A 15 -4.39 10.45 5.06
C ALA A 15 -4.63 9.38 6.15
N PHE A 16 -4.43 8.09 5.86
CA PHE A 16 -4.73 6.99 6.77
C PHE A 16 -3.50 6.15 7.15
N GLN A 17 -2.29 6.62 6.84
CA GLN A 17 -1.06 5.86 7.09
C GLN A 17 -0.88 5.49 8.56
N GLY A 18 -1.17 6.40 9.50
CA GLY A 18 -1.07 6.10 10.93
C GLY A 18 -2.04 5.01 11.40
N LEU A 19 -3.27 4.99 10.85
CA LEU A 19 -4.25 3.94 11.12
C LEU A 19 -3.80 2.60 10.54
N ALA A 20 -3.28 2.60 9.32
CA ALA A 20 -2.76 1.42 8.64
C ALA A 20 -1.65 0.73 9.43
N VAL A 21 -0.66 1.49 9.91
CA VAL A 21 0.42 0.97 10.77
C VAL A 21 -0.15 0.33 12.04
N ARG A 22 -1.08 1.01 12.72
CA ARG A 22 -1.72 0.48 13.94
C ARG A 22 -2.51 -0.79 13.67
N GLN A 23 -3.19 -0.90 12.53
CA GLN A 23 -3.92 -2.10 12.13
C GLN A 23 -2.99 -3.29 11.87
N LEU A 24 -1.85 -3.07 11.21
CA LEU A 24 -0.85 -4.12 11.00
C LEU A 24 -0.29 -4.64 12.33
N SER A 25 0.06 -3.74 13.25
CA SER A 25 0.52 -4.10 14.60
C SER A 25 -0.55 -4.84 15.40
N ALA A 26 -1.79 -4.32 15.44
CA ALA A 26 -2.88 -4.92 16.22
C ALA A 26 -3.26 -6.33 15.75
N ARG A 27 -3.03 -6.63 14.46
CA ARG A 27 -3.28 -7.95 13.86
C ARG A 27 -2.07 -8.89 13.95
N GLY A 28 -0.97 -8.47 14.57
CA GLY A 28 0.25 -9.28 14.69
C GLY A 28 1.00 -9.48 13.36
N VAL A 29 0.77 -8.61 12.36
CA VAL A 29 1.31 -8.73 10.99
C VAL A 29 2.12 -7.50 10.59
N ALA A 30 2.82 -6.89 11.54
CA ALA A 30 3.63 -5.68 11.31
C ALA A 30 4.74 -5.84 10.26
N GLY A 31 5.14 -7.08 9.94
CA GLY A 31 6.12 -7.38 8.90
C GLY A 31 5.56 -7.46 7.48
N LEU A 32 4.23 -7.33 7.29
CA LEU A 32 3.66 -7.31 5.94
C LEU A 32 3.89 -5.95 5.26
N PRO A 33 4.10 -5.92 3.94
CA PRO A 33 4.24 -4.69 3.18
C PRO A 33 3.08 -3.71 3.38
N LEU A 34 3.42 -2.42 3.54
CA LEU A 34 2.49 -1.30 3.53
C LEU A 34 2.79 -0.39 2.34
N LEU A 35 1.87 -0.33 1.39
CA LEU A 35 1.91 0.60 0.27
C LEU A 35 1.11 1.85 0.60
N VAL A 36 1.68 3.03 0.36
CA VAL A 36 1.05 4.32 0.70
C VAL A 36 0.91 5.17 -0.55
N ILE A 37 -0.34 5.49 -0.91
CA ILE A 37 -0.67 6.33 -2.07
C ILE A 37 -0.92 7.77 -1.61
N GLU A 38 -0.44 8.74 -2.38
CA GLU A 38 -0.72 10.15 -2.13
C GLU A 38 -2.24 10.47 -2.18
N HIS A 39 -2.74 11.11 -1.13
CA HIS A 39 -4.09 11.68 -1.05
C HIS A 39 -4.10 13.14 -1.59
N PRO A 40 -5.18 13.65 -2.22
CA PRO A 40 -6.54 13.09 -2.37
C PRO A 40 -6.74 12.21 -3.60
N LEU A 41 -7.52 11.14 -3.50
CA LEU A 41 -7.79 10.26 -4.66
C LEU A 41 -8.89 10.79 -5.59
N GLY A 42 -9.80 11.62 -5.07
CA GLY A 42 -10.95 12.15 -5.80
C GLY A 42 -10.71 13.58 -6.28
N GLY A 43 -11.35 13.95 -7.40
CA GLY A 43 -11.21 15.28 -8.00
C GLY A 43 -9.89 15.49 -8.76
N GLU A 44 -9.08 14.44 -8.88
CA GLU A 44 -7.82 14.46 -9.63
C GLU A 44 -8.05 14.32 -11.13
N ARG A 45 -7.14 14.93 -11.91
CA ARG A 45 -7.13 14.75 -13.36
C ARG A 45 -6.64 13.34 -13.71
N PRO A 46 -7.06 12.77 -14.85
CA PRO A 46 -6.63 11.43 -15.27
C PRO A 46 -5.10 11.24 -15.29
N GLU A 47 -4.34 12.26 -15.66
CA GLU A 47 -2.88 12.21 -15.70
C GLU A 47 -2.28 12.09 -14.29
N SER A 48 -2.85 12.79 -13.31
CA SER A 48 -2.47 12.65 -11.89
C SER A 48 -2.74 11.24 -11.38
N VAL A 49 -3.88 10.66 -11.76
CA VAL A 49 -4.25 9.29 -11.39
C VAL A 49 -3.28 8.28 -11.99
N ALA A 50 -2.97 8.41 -13.28
CA ALA A 50 -2.02 7.54 -13.97
C ALA A 50 -0.61 7.62 -13.34
N ARG A 51 -0.13 8.83 -13.04
CA ARG A 51 1.15 9.04 -12.35
C ARG A 51 1.18 8.34 -10.99
N ARG A 52 0.14 8.49 -10.17
CA ARG A 52 0.09 7.84 -8.85
C ARG A 52 -0.04 6.33 -8.94
N ALA A 53 -0.77 5.81 -9.92
CA ALA A 53 -0.84 4.38 -10.18
C ALA A 53 0.55 3.82 -10.53
N GLN A 54 1.29 4.50 -11.41
CA GLN A 54 2.66 4.13 -11.76
C GLN A 54 3.58 4.09 -10.52
N GLN A 55 3.55 5.15 -9.71
CA GLN A 55 4.33 5.21 -8.47
C GLN A 55 3.95 4.11 -7.47
N ALA A 56 2.67 3.78 -7.35
CA ALA A 56 2.21 2.68 -6.50
C ALA A 56 2.75 1.33 -6.99
N VAL A 57 2.77 1.09 -8.31
CA VAL A 57 3.33 -0.15 -8.89
C VAL A 57 4.83 -0.24 -8.64
N GLU A 58 5.58 0.85 -8.79
CA GLU A 58 7.02 0.90 -8.51
C GLU A 58 7.32 0.64 -7.02
N GLN A 59 6.51 1.21 -6.13
CA GLN A 59 6.60 0.94 -4.69
C GLN A 59 6.27 -0.53 -4.39
N LEU A 60 5.23 -1.10 -5.01
CA LEU A 60 4.88 -2.51 -4.84
C LEU A 60 6.00 -3.43 -5.29
N ALA A 61 6.60 -3.18 -6.46
CA ALA A 61 7.73 -3.95 -6.96
C ALA A 61 8.91 -3.91 -5.96
N SER A 62 9.20 -2.75 -5.38
CA SER A 62 10.25 -2.59 -4.37
C SER A 62 9.95 -3.37 -3.07
N LEU A 63 8.68 -3.53 -2.72
CA LEU A 63 8.24 -4.24 -1.52
C LEU A 63 8.24 -5.78 -1.67
N LEU A 64 8.18 -6.29 -2.90
CA LEU A 64 8.14 -7.73 -3.18
C LEU A 64 9.54 -8.37 -3.33
N GLY A 65 10.61 -7.55 -3.40
CA GLY A 65 11.99 -8.02 -3.61
C GLY A 65 12.25 -8.55 -5.04
N PRO A 66 13.51 -8.84 -5.41
CA PRO A 66 13.80 -9.59 -6.63
C PRO A 66 13.28 -11.03 -6.48
N ALA A 67 12.63 -11.53 -7.54
CA ALA A 67 12.12 -12.90 -7.62
C ALA A 67 13.24 -13.95 -7.60
#